data_AF-A0A3D0U6B8-F1
#
_entry.id   AF-A0A3D0U6B8-F1
#
_cell.length_a   1.000
_cell.length_b   1.000
_cell.length_c   1.000
_cell.angle_alpha   90.00
_cell.angle_beta   90.00
_cell.angle_gamma   90.00
#
_symmetry.space_group_name_H-M   'P 1'
#
loop_
_entity.id
_entity.type
_entity.pdbx_description
1 polymer ?
#
loop_
_entity_poly.entity_id
_entity_poly.type
_entity_poly.pdbx_seq_one_letter_code
_entity_poly.pdbx_strand_id
1 'polypeptide(L)'
;KKINCTHLYDLAVLGAAHALDENPTIYDIRVSDPIDHTRQAAIYSNRRLLLHWIEKNFHLTEPAAAAGIRLDQLRSWIDTLAPELQEPARLLQWGNILANGRVIPLAEQSDATRMPPSCHTFQPERAKLARRVGGIQDFSKETSPPLTQYSAVKEVRIR
;
A
#
# COMPACT_ATOMS: atom_id res chain seq x y z
N LYS A 1 -9.68 20.07 1.26
CA LYS A 1 -10.46 18.85 0.92
C LYS A 1 -9.60 17.98 -0.01
N LYS A 2 -9.22 16.75 0.37
CA LYS A 2 -8.42 15.90 -0.53
C LYS A 2 -9.33 15.40 -1.65
N ILE A 3 -9.11 15.90 -2.86
CA ILE A 3 -9.92 15.55 -4.05
C ILE A 3 -9.62 14.14 -4.57
N ASN A 4 -8.49 13.56 -4.18
CA ASN A 4 -8.06 12.20 -4.54
C ASN A 4 -7.70 11.41 -3.26
N CYS A 5 -7.74 10.07 -3.33
CA CYS A 5 -7.11 9.25 -2.28
C CYS A 5 -5.60 9.55 -2.25
N THR A 6 -5.03 9.61 -1.06
CA THR A 6 -3.60 9.95 -0.83
C THR A 6 -2.67 9.14 -1.73
N HIS A 7 -2.93 7.84 -1.83
CA HIS A 7 -2.14 6.92 -2.63
C HIS A 7 -2.08 7.28 -4.13
N LEU A 8 -3.12 7.93 -4.70
CA LEU A 8 -3.09 8.33 -6.11
C LEU A 8 -2.15 9.52 -6.34
N TYR A 9 -2.15 10.49 -5.42
CA TYR A 9 -1.21 11.61 -5.47
C TYR A 9 0.23 11.11 -5.32
N ASP A 10 0.44 10.24 -4.34
CA ASP A 10 1.71 9.60 -4.04
C ASP A 10 2.28 8.83 -5.25
N LEU A 11 1.43 8.06 -5.95
CA LEU A 11 1.81 7.39 -7.20
C LEU A 11 2.10 8.36 -8.35
N ALA A 12 1.35 9.45 -8.47
CA ALA A 12 1.59 10.45 -9.50
C ALA A 12 2.95 11.16 -9.31
N VAL A 13 3.32 11.47 -8.07
CA VAL A 13 4.63 12.05 -7.73
C VAL A 13 5.75 11.07 -8.06
N LEU A 14 5.60 9.79 -7.70
CA LEU A 14 6.56 8.73 -8.06
C LEU A 14 6.71 8.61 -9.58
N GLY A 15 5.60 8.52 -10.31
CA GLY A 15 5.62 8.41 -11.78
C GLY A 15 6.27 9.62 -12.45
N ALA A 16 6.04 10.84 -11.94
CA ALA A 16 6.68 12.04 -12.45
C ALA A 16 8.20 12.05 -12.18
N ALA A 17 8.65 11.58 -11.02
CA ALA A 17 10.06 11.53 -10.66
C ALA A 17 10.88 10.61 -11.59
N HIS A 18 10.26 9.55 -12.11
CA HIS A 18 10.88 8.55 -12.99
C HIS A 18 10.47 8.66 -14.45
N ALA A 19 9.77 9.74 -14.85
CA ALA A 19 9.17 9.86 -16.19
C ALA A 19 10.20 9.85 -17.33
N LEU A 20 11.46 10.17 -17.03
CA LEU A 20 12.57 10.27 -17.98
C LEU A 20 13.63 9.18 -17.77
N ASP A 21 13.38 8.22 -16.89
CA ASP A 21 14.32 7.14 -16.65
C ASP A 21 14.49 6.29 -17.91
N GLU A 22 15.73 6.08 -18.33
CA GLU A 22 16.04 5.26 -19.52
C GLU A 22 15.83 3.77 -19.27
N ASN A 23 15.92 3.34 -18.01
CA ASN A 23 15.79 1.95 -17.60
C ASN A 23 14.74 1.81 -16.50
N PRO A 24 13.93 0.74 -16.52
CA PRO A 24 12.94 0.53 -15.47
C PRO A 24 13.62 0.25 -14.13
N THR A 25 13.11 0.87 -13.07
CA THR A 25 13.42 0.50 -11.69
C THR A 25 12.30 -0.38 -11.16
N ILE A 26 12.64 -1.61 -10.74
CA ILE A 26 11.69 -2.55 -10.16
C ILE A 26 11.82 -2.51 -8.64
N TYR A 27 10.77 -2.05 -7.96
CA TYR A 27 10.65 -2.15 -6.52
C TYR A 27 9.84 -3.38 -6.13
N ASP A 28 10.45 -4.28 -5.35
CA ASP A 28 9.75 -5.40 -4.71
C ASP A 28 9.51 -5.06 -3.25
N ILE A 29 8.25 -4.93 -2.84
CA ILE A 29 7.88 -4.74 -1.44
C ILE A 29 7.32 -6.04 -0.90
N ARG A 30 7.90 -6.54 0.19
CA ARG A 30 7.48 -7.78 0.85
C ARG A 30 7.10 -7.47 2.27
N VAL A 31 5.87 -7.80 2.65
CA VAL A 31 5.38 -7.63 4.01
C VAL A 31 4.76 -8.93 4.48
N SER A 32 5.20 -9.43 5.63
CA SER A 32 4.69 -10.67 6.20
C SER A 32 3.27 -10.48 6.76
N ASP A 33 2.55 -11.59 6.87
CA ASP A 33 1.44 -11.67 7.80
C ASP A 33 1.95 -11.53 9.25
N PRO A 34 1.11 -11.08 10.19
CA PRO A 34 1.56 -10.82 11.54
C PRO A 34 1.67 -12.14 12.32
N ILE A 35 2.78 -12.32 13.03
CA ILE A 35 2.95 -13.38 14.03
C ILE A 35 3.14 -12.68 15.37
N ASP A 36 2.28 -12.96 16.35
CA ASP A 36 2.25 -12.24 17.65
C ASP A 36 2.24 -10.72 17.48
N HIS A 37 1.39 -10.25 16.55
CA HIS A 37 1.25 -8.85 16.14
C HIS A 37 2.51 -8.20 15.54
N THR A 38 3.53 -9.01 15.21
CA THR A 38 4.80 -8.57 14.64
C THR A 38 4.83 -8.84 13.15
N ARG A 39 5.23 -7.87 12.34
CA ARG A 39 5.45 -8.03 10.90
C ARG A 39 6.87 -7.67 10.52
N GLN A 40 7.35 -8.33 9.49
CA GLN A 40 8.58 -7.96 8.79
C GLN A 40 8.20 -7.34 7.46
N ALA A 41 8.84 -6.22 7.14
CA ALA A 41 8.63 -5.50 5.90
C ALA A 41 10.00 -5.21 5.26
N ALA A 42 10.14 -5.49 3.97
CA ALA A 42 11.36 -5.23 3.23
C ALA A 42 11.05 -4.61 1.87
N ILE A 43 11.93 -3.74 1.40
CA ILE A 43 11.91 -3.24 0.04
C ILE A 43 13.24 -3.52 -0.66
N TYR A 44 13.14 -3.99 -1.90
CA TYR A 44 14.25 -4.24 -2.79
C TYR A 44 14.13 -3.35 -4.01
N SER A 45 15.26 -2.86 -4.55
CA SER A 45 15.32 -2.26 -5.88
C SER A 45 16.16 -3.16 -6.77
N ASN A 46 15.60 -3.60 -7.90
CA ASN A 46 16.27 -4.52 -8.82
C ASN A 46 16.90 -5.71 -8.09
N ARG A 47 16.14 -6.33 -7.17
CA ARG A 47 16.53 -7.44 -6.28
C ARG A 47 17.56 -7.13 -5.19
N ARG A 48 18.10 -5.92 -5.10
CA ARG A 48 18.98 -5.49 -4.00
C ARG A 48 18.15 -5.01 -2.82
N LEU A 49 18.35 -5.60 -1.64
CA LEU A 49 17.70 -5.14 -0.40
C LEU A 49 18.15 -3.70 -0.09
N LEU A 50 17.19 -2.80 0.11
CA LEU A 50 17.44 -1.42 0.49
C LEU A 50 17.11 -1.16 1.96
N LEU A 51 15.92 -1.57 2.39
CA LEU A 51 15.44 -1.37 3.76
C LEU A 51 14.72 -2.62 4.26
N HIS A 52 14.86 -2.88 5.55
CA HIS A 52 14.14 -3.90 6.30
C HIS A 52 13.66 -3.31 7.63
N TRP A 53 12.38 -3.43 7.90
CA TRP A 53 11.72 -2.95 9.11
C TRP A 53 11.03 -4.12 9.82
N ILE A 54 11.03 -4.04 11.14
CA ILE A 54 10.16 -4.86 11.98
C ILE A 54 9.17 -3.92 12.63
N GLU A 55 7.90 -4.27 12.58
CA GLU A 55 6.85 -3.53 13.26
C GLU A 55 6.07 -4.44 14.21
N LYS A 56 5.56 -3.86 15.29
CA LYS A 56 4.64 -4.51 16.21
C LYS A 56 3.52 -3.56 16.57
N ASN A 57 2.27 -4.00 16.45
CA ASN A 57 1.10 -3.18 16.75
C ASN A 57 1.13 -1.80 16.07
N PHE A 58 1.48 -1.74 14.78
CA PHE A 58 1.51 -0.50 14.00
C PHE A 58 2.64 0.49 14.36
N HIS A 59 3.64 0.06 15.15
CA HIS A 59 4.81 0.84 15.51
C HIS A 59 6.08 0.10 15.09
N LEU A 60 7.07 0.82 14.57
CA LEU A 60 8.37 0.21 14.27
C LEU A 60 9.05 -0.23 15.57
N THR A 61 9.62 -1.41 15.56
CA THR A 61 10.56 -1.91 16.56
C THR A 61 11.99 -1.93 16.01
N GLU A 62 12.13 -2.11 14.69
CA GLU A 62 13.38 -1.96 13.98
C GLU A 62 13.17 -1.15 12.68
N PRO A 63 14.13 -0.29 12.30
CA PRO A 63 15.43 -0.05 12.94
C PRO A 63 15.32 0.74 14.27
N ALA A 64 16.32 0.63 15.15
CA ALA A 64 16.34 1.29 16.45
C ALA A 64 16.14 2.82 16.36
N ALA A 65 16.67 3.44 15.30
CA ALA A 65 16.51 4.88 15.05
C ALA A 65 15.06 5.33 14.80
N ALA A 66 14.16 4.39 14.50
CA ALA A 66 12.74 4.62 14.27
C ALA A 66 11.83 3.92 15.30
N ALA A 67 12.42 3.29 16.32
CA ALA A 67 11.68 2.49 17.27
C ALA A 67 10.64 3.34 18.01
N GLY A 68 9.41 2.80 18.11
CA GLY A 68 8.27 3.48 18.73
C GLY A 68 7.56 4.48 17.83
N ILE A 69 8.04 4.77 16.62
CA ILE A 69 7.32 5.62 15.67
C ILE A 69 6.19 4.81 15.03
N ARG A 70 4.98 5.38 15.02
CA ARG A 70 3.84 4.80 14.32
C ARG A 70 4.05 4.77 12.81
N LEU A 71 3.60 3.72 12.14
CA LEU A 71 3.73 3.59 10.68
C LEU A 71 3.16 4.78 9.91
N ASP A 72 2.05 5.39 10.35
CA ASP A 72 1.43 6.55 9.71
C ASP A 72 2.10 7.89 10.03
N GLN A 73 3.16 7.89 10.85
CA GLN A 73 3.87 9.08 11.32
C GLN A 73 5.37 9.08 10.99
N LEU A 74 5.83 8.17 10.12
CA LEU A 74 7.25 8.02 9.78
C LEU A 74 7.84 9.19 8.99
N ARG A 75 7.04 10.12 8.49
CA ARG A 75 7.48 11.13 7.51
C ARG A 75 8.70 11.93 7.97
N SER A 76 8.67 12.47 9.18
CA SER A 76 9.76 13.27 9.73
C SER A 76 11.05 12.48 9.87
N TRP A 77 10.97 11.19 10.22
CA TRP A 77 12.13 10.31 10.31
C TRP A 77 12.66 9.90 8.92
N ILE A 78 11.76 9.62 7.97
CA ILE A 78 12.16 9.31 6.60
C ILE A 78 12.95 10.46 5.97
N ASP A 79 12.53 11.70 6.23
CA ASP A 79 13.20 12.89 5.70
C ASP A 79 14.62 13.09 6.28
N THR A 80 15.01 12.38 7.35
CA THR A 80 16.39 12.37 7.88
C THR A 80 17.28 11.28 7.28
N LEU A 81 16.72 10.36 6.50
CA LEU A 81 17.50 9.31 5.84
C LEU A 81 18.35 9.89 4.71
N ALA A 82 19.40 9.15 4.33
CA ALA A 82 20.16 9.44 3.13
C ALA A 82 19.21 9.62 1.92
N PRO A 83 19.43 10.61 1.04
CA PRO A 83 18.50 10.96 -0.03
C PRO A 83 18.01 9.76 -0.86
N GLU A 84 18.91 8.83 -1.17
CA GLU A 84 18.65 7.61 -1.95
C GLU A 84 17.75 6.59 -1.24
N LEU A 85 17.56 6.71 0.07
CA LEU A 85 16.70 5.83 0.87
C LEU A 85 15.32 6.44 1.15
N GLN A 86 15.13 7.74 0.91
CA GLN A 86 13.89 8.41 1.28
C GLN A 86 12.68 7.92 0.46
N GLU A 87 12.84 7.75 -0.84
CA GLU A 87 11.79 7.19 -1.70
C GLU A 87 11.50 5.71 -1.36
N PRO A 88 12.51 4.81 -1.31
CA PRO A 88 12.28 3.43 -0.86
C PRO A 88 11.60 3.34 0.51
N ALA A 89 11.91 4.23 1.44
CA ALA A 89 11.28 4.26 2.75
C ALA A 89 9.81 4.66 2.68
N ARG A 90 9.44 5.65 1.84
CA ARG A 90 8.03 6.03 1.61
C ARG A 90 7.24 4.88 0.98
N LEU A 91 7.85 4.21 0.00
CA LEU A 91 7.25 3.04 -0.64
C LEU A 91 7.04 1.89 0.36
N LEU A 92 8.04 1.59 1.18
CA LEU A 92 7.96 0.56 2.23
C LEU A 92 6.89 0.91 3.28
N GLN A 93 6.80 2.18 3.69
CA GLN A 93 5.73 2.67 4.57
C GLN A 93 4.34 2.40 3.97
N TRP A 94 4.12 2.75 2.70
CA TRP A 94 2.83 2.51 2.04
C TRP A 94 2.50 1.03 1.95
N GLY A 95 3.45 0.19 1.48
CA GLY A 95 3.24 -1.25 1.40
C GLY A 95 2.91 -1.88 2.76
N ASN A 96 3.57 -1.41 3.83
CA ASN A 96 3.33 -1.91 5.18
C ASN A 96 1.96 -1.46 5.75
N ILE A 97 1.54 -0.21 5.50
CA ILE A 97 0.20 0.26 5.86
C ILE A 97 -0.88 -0.55 5.11
N LEU A 98 -0.67 -0.81 3.82
CA LEU A 98 -1.60 -1.62 3.02
C LEU A 98 -1.70 -3.07 3.52
N ALA A 99 -0.57 -3.68 3.90
CA ALA A 99 -0.54 -5.04 4.44
C ALA A 99 -1.33 -5.17 5.76
N ASN A 100 -1.36 -4.12 6.58
CA ASN A 100 -2.19 -4.04 7.77
C ASN A 100 -3.70 -4.10 7.45
N GLY A 101 -4.11 -3.76 6.22
CA GLY A 101 -5.48 -3.95 5.76
C GLY A 101 -5.95 -5.41 5.74
N ARG A 102 -5.03 -6.40 5.63
CA ARG A 102 -5.40 -7.83 5.54
C ARG A 102 -6.05 -8.39 6.82
N VAL A 103 -5.83 -7.76 7.97
CA VAL A 103 -6.45 -8.19 9.24
C VAL A 103 -7.81 -7.55 9.48
N ILE A 104 -8.24 -6.62 8.62
CA ILE A 104 -9.55 -5.98 8.73
C ILE A 104 -10.61 -6.98 8.24
N PRO A 105 -11.64 -7.31 9.05
CA PRO A 105 -12.73 -8.21 8.64
C PRO A 105 -13.66 -7.47 7.66
N LEU A 106 -13.22 -7.37 6.40
CA LEU A 106 -13.93 -6.65 5.33
C LEU A 106 -15.33 -7.19 5.06
N ALA A 107 -15.60 -8.46 5.33
CA ALA A 107 -16.94 -9.04 5.23
C ALA A 107 -17.93 -8.41 6.22
N GLU A 108 -17.43 -8.00 7.39
CA GLU A 108 -18.21 -7.38 8.47
C GLU A 108 -18.24 -5.84 8.35
N GLN A 109 -17.42 -5.28 7.45
CA GLN A 109 -17.28 -3.84 7.20
C GLN A 109 -17.69 -3.47 5.76
N SER A 110 -18.96 -3.73 5.42
CA SER A 110 -19.55 -3.40 4.11
C SER A 110 -20.01 -1.94 3.97
N ASP A 111 -20.00 -1.17 5.06
CA ASP A 111 -20.52 0.20 5.12
C ASP A 111 -19.37 1.22 5.18
N ALA A 112 -19.22 1.97 4.09
CA ALA A 112 -18.23 3.03 3.95
C ALA A 112 -18.37 4.15 4.99
N THR A 113 -19.54 4.33 5.60
CA THR A 113 -19.77 5.34 6.65
C THR A 113 -19.12 4.97 7.99
N ARG A 114 -18.75 3.69 8.17
CA ARG A 114 -18.05 3.19 9.36
C ARG A 114 -16.52 3.29 9.24
N MET A 115 -16.02 3.72 8.09
CA MET A 115 -14.59 3.86 7.83
C MET A 115 -14.10 5.27 8.17
N PRO A 116 -12.85 5.44 8.63
CA PRO A 116 -12.26 6.76 8.82
C PRO A 116 -12.28 7.57 7.52
N PRO A 117 -12.56 8.88 7.55
CA PRO A 117 -12.70 9.72 6.35
C PRO A 117 -11.34 10.10 5.70
N SER A 118 -10.33 9.25 5.87
CA SER A 118 -8.94 9.47 5.43
C SER A 118 -8.75 9.29 3.92
N CYS A 119 -9.57 8.45 3.26
CA CYS A 119 -9.60 8.29 1.80
C CYS A 119 -10.82 9.02 1.21
N HIS A 120 -10.74 9.35 -0.07
CA HIS A 120 -11.81 9.99 -0.84
C HIS A 120 -13.17 9.29 -0.68
N THR A 121 -13.22 7.96 -0.83
CA THR A 121 -14.46 7.17 -0.77
C THR A 121 -15.14 7.21 0.61
N PHE A 122 -14.36 7.41 1.68
CA PHE A 122 -14.86 7.43 3.06
C PHE A 122 -15.20 8.84 3.56
N GLN A 123 -15.06 9.86 2.72
CA GLN A 123 -15.48 11.21 3.09
C GLN A 123 -17.00 11.25 3.30
N PRO A 124 -17.52 11.99 4.30
CA PRO A 124 -18.93 11.89 4.73
C PRO A 124 -19.97 12.04 3.61
N GLU A 125 -19.71 12.91 2.64
CA GLU A 125 -20.59 13.13 1.49
C GLU A 125 -20.53 12.02 0.43
N ARG A 126 -19.41 11.29 0.36
CA ARG A 126 -19.18 10.20 -0.61
C ARG A 126 -19.52 8.83 -0.03
N ALA A 127 -19.25 8.61 1.24
CA ALA A 127 -19.52 7.35 1.93
C ALA A 127 -20.98 6.92 1.80
N LYS A 128 -21.92 7.88 1.80
CA LYS A 128 -23.37 7.65 1.61
C LYS A 128 -23.73 7.12 0.21
N LEU A 129 -22.87 7.36 -0.78
CA LEU A 129 -23.06 6.98 -2.18
C LEU A 129 -22.19 5.78 -2.56
N ALA A 130 -21.18 5.44 -1.75
CA ALA A 130 -20.26 4.36 -2.00
C ALA A 130 -20.98 3.01 -1.91
N ARG A 131 -20.70 2.12 -2.88
CA ARG A 131 -21.21 0.76 -2.90
C ARG A 131 -20.03 -0.21 -2.98
N ARG A 132 -20.06 -1.27 -2.17
CA ARG A 132 -19.13 -2.38 -2.31
C ARG A 132 -19.46 -3.13 -3.60
N VAL A 133 -18.47 -3.29 -4.46
CA VAL A 133 -18.55 -4.07 -5.70
C VAL A 133 -17.53 -5.22 -5.63
N GLY A 134 -17.90 -6.40 -6.11
CA GLY A 134 -17.03 -7.59 -6.09
C GLY A 134 -17.06 -8.41 -4.80
N GLY A 135 -16.47 -9.62 -4.86
CA GLY A 135 -16.30 -10.55 -3.74
C GLY A 135 -14.98 -10.36 -3.00
N ILE A 136 -14.81 -11.03 -1.84
CA ILE A 136 -13.48 -11.21 -1.25
C ILE A 136 -12.81 -12.37 -2.01
N GLN A 137 -11.59 -12.15 -2.49
CA GLN A 137 -10.78 -13.17 -3.14
C GLN A 137 -9.57 -13.48 -2.27
N ASP A 138 -9.34 -14.77 -2.00
CA ASP A 138 -8.22 -15.24 -1.18
C ASP A 138 -7.12 -15.80 -2.09
N PHE A 139 -6.06 -15.01 -2.27
CA PHE A 139 -4.90 -15.38 -3.07
C PHE A 139 -3.90 -16.27 -2.32
N SER A 140 -4.18 -16.70 -1.08
CA SER A 140 -3.27 -17.59 -0.34
C SER A 140 -3.20 -19.01 -0.92
N LYS A 141 -4.22 -19.42 -1.68
CA LYS A 141 -4.36 -20.77 -2.26
C LYS A 141 -4.56 -20.77 -3.77
N GLU A 142 -4.87 -19.62 -4.38
CA GLU A 142 -5.11 -19.52 -5.82
C GLU A 142 -3.81 -19.30 -6.60
N THR A 143 -3.59 -20.12 -7.62
CA THR A 143 -2.48 -19.94 -8.58
C THR A 143 -2.86 -19.02 -9.73
N SER A 144 -4.13 -18.61 -9.83
CA SER A 144 -4.62 -17.72 -10.88
C SER A 144 -4.17 -16.28 -10.64
N PRO A 145 -3.61 -15.60 -11.66
CA PRO A 145 -3.22 -14.19 -11.54
C PRO A 145 -4.37 -13.27 -11.08
N PRO A 146 -4.08 -12.18 -10.35
CA PRO A 146 -5.08 -11.29 -9.73
C PRO A 146 -6.13 -10.64 -10.66
N LEU A 147 -5.96 -10.75 -11.98
CA LEU A 147 -6.82 -10.14 -12.99
C LEU A 147 -7.35 -11.13 -14.02
N THR A 148 -7.21 -12.44 -13.81
CA THR A 148 -7.67 -13.46 -14.78
C THR A 148 -9.14 -13.31 -15.14
N GLN A 149 -10.00 -12.92 -14.18
CA GLN A 149 -11.43 -12.67 -14.41
C GLN A 149 -11.71 -11.48 -15.37
N TYR A 150 -10.75 -10.60 -15.59
CA TYR A 150 -10.85 -9.45 -16.51
C TYR A 150 -10.16 -9.68 -17.86
N SER A 151 -9.39 -10.75 -18.03
CA SER A 151 -8.72 -11.09 -19.30
C SER A 151 -9.68 -11.52 -20.41
N ALA A 152 -10.96 -11.73 -20.11
CA ALA A 152 -12.01 -12.11 -21.05
C ALA A 152 -12.75 -10.91 -21.66
N VAL A 153 -12.07 -9.80 -21.98
CA VAL A 153 -12.65 -8.80 -22.88
C VAL A 153 -12.55 -9.34 -24.30
N LYS A 154 -13.64 -9.94 -24.78
CA LYS A 154 -13.84 -10.26 -26.20
C LYS A 154 -13.58 -9.00 -27.02
N GLU A 155 -12.79 -9.11 -28.08
CA GLU A 155 -12.69 -8.10 -29.14
C GLU A 155 -14.09 -7.65 -29.56
N VAL A 156 -14.47 -6.42 -29.18
CA VAL A 156 -15.59 -5.75 -29.82
C VAL A 156 -15.06 -5.27 -31.16
N ARG A 157 -15.21 -6.10 -32.20
CA ARG A 157 -15.04 -5.63 -33.59
C ARG A 157 -16.13 -4.61 -33.87
N ILE A 158 -15.75 -3.34 -33.87
CA ILE A 158 -16.57 -2.27 -34.44
C ILE A 158 -16.56 -2.50 -35.96
N ARG A 159 -17.74 -2.72 -36.54
CA ARG A 159 -17.95 -2.73 -37.99
C ARG A 159 -18.16 -1.31 -38.49
#